data_AF-H5SAZ5-F1
#
_entry.id   AF-H5SAZ5-F1
#
_cell.length_a   1.000
_cell.length_b   1.000
_cell.length_c   1.000
_cell.angle_alpha   90.00
_cell.angle_beta   90.00
_cell.angle_gamma   90.00
#
_symmetry.space_group_name_H-M   'P 1'
#
loop_
_entity.id
_entity.type
_entity.pdbx_description
1 polymer ?
#
loop_
_entity_poly.entity_id
_entity_poly.type
_entity_poly.pdbx_seq_one_letter_code
_entity_poly.pdbx_strand_id
1 'polypeptide(L)'
;MTTQWGPQRDVLTFSVRQRPLYTVASQGQQKLALYAIKLTEAAYIHHALDRAPILLLDDVFADLDSTNIGMLESSIIERSRQWQTFVSAPSAASLRRRLDFQHIPLGKSAESLRA
;
A
#
# COMPACT_ATOMS: atom_id res chain seq x y z
N MET A 1 3.26 33.82 -21.05
CA MET A 1 3.43 34.19 -19.62
C MET A 1 3.16 32.96 -18.77
N THR A 2 4.04 32.62 -17.83
CA THR A 2 3.81 31.55 -16.83
C THR A 2 3.60 32.20 -15.47
N THR A 3 2.53 31.84 -14.77
CA THR A 3 2.23 32.29 -13.40
C THR A 3 3.25 31.73 -12.42
N GLN A 4 4.06 32.60 -11.81
CA GLN A 4 5.15 32.20 -10.90
C GLN A 4 4.69 31.90 -9.46
N TRP A 5 3.43 32.22 -9.12
CA TRP A 5 2.89 32.08 -7.77
C TRP A 5 1.56 31.33 -7.78
N GLY A 6 1.32 30.53 -6.74
CA GLY A 6 0.09 29.76 -6.53
C GLY A 6 0.36 28.32 -6.08
N PRO A 7 -0.65 27.64 -5.53
CA PRO A 7 -0.52 26.31 -4.93
C PRO A 7 0.00 25.25 -5.90
N GLN A 8 -0.19 25.44 -7.21
CA GLN A 8 0.37 24.58 -8.24
C GLN A 8 1.90 24.54 -8.29
N ARG A 9 2.60 25.45 -7.60
CA ARG A 9 4.07 25.46 -7.46
C ARG A 9 4.56 25.03 -6.08
N ASP A 10 3.66 24.73 -5.15
CA ASP A 10 4.04 24.27 -3.82
C ASP A 10 4.61 22.84 -3.88
N VAL A 11 5.63 22.58 -3.05
CA VAL A 11 6.30 21.29 -3.00
C VAL A 11 6.07 20.65 -1.65
N LEU A 12 5.37 19.51 -1.64
CA LEU A 12 5.26 18.66 -0.46
C LEU A 12 6.56 17.85 -0.30
N THR A 13 7.26 18.04 0.83
CA THR A 13 8.49 17.31 1.14
C THR A 13 8.29 16.49 2.40
N PHE A 14 8.55 15.18 2.32
CA PHE A 14 8.60 14.29 3.48
C PHE A 14 10.04 14.23 4.00
N SER A 15 10.22 14.27 5.32
CA SER A 15 11.53 14.33 5.95
C SER A 15 11.68 13.34 7.09
N VAL A 16 12.88 12.76 7.22
CA VAL A 16 13.28 11.91 8.35
C VAL A 16 14.53 12.51 8.97
N ARG A 17 14.48 12.78 10.28
CA ARG A 17 15.57 13.48 11.01
C ARG A 17 16.00 14.78 10.30
N GLN A 18 15.02 15.61 9.91
CA GLN A 18 15.21 16.88 9.20
C GLN A 18 15.87 16.80 7.82
N ARG A 19 16.02 15.60 7.25
CA ARG A 19 16.54 15.42 5.88
C ARG A 19 15.44 14.90 4.96
N PRO A 20 15.35 15.37 3.70
CA PRO A 20 14.33 14.90 2.77
C PRO A 20 14.44 13.39 2.58
N LEU A 21 13.32 12.68 2.70
CA LEU A 21 13.26 11.22 2.66
C LEU A 21 13.96 10.65 1.42
N TYR A 22 13.72 11.26 0.25
CA TYR A 22 14.29 10.80 -1.03
C TYR A 22 15.82 10.86 -1.10
N THR A 23 16.46 11.63 -0.21
CA THR A 23 17.92 11.76 -0.16
C THR A 23 18.60 10.73 0.73
N VAL A 24 17.86 10.13 1.67
CA VAL A 24 18.44 9.25 2.72
C VAL A 24 17.86 7.84 2.73
N ALA A 25 16.65 7.65 2.19
CA ALA A 25 15.97 6.36 2.21
C ALA A 25 16.37 5.50 1.00
N SER A 26 16.55 4.20 1.22
CA SER A 26 16.66 3.23 0.13
C SER A 26 15.37 3.19 -0.70
N GLN A 27 15.44 2.64 -1.92
CA GLN A 27 14.25 2.50 -2.78
C GLN A 27 13.09 1.77 -2.09
N GLY A 28 13.38 0.67 -1.37
CA GLY A 28 12.38 -0.06 -0.59
C GLY A 28 11.78 0.77 0.55
N GLN A 29 12.60 1.56 1.24
CA GLN A 29 12.12 2.48 2.30
C GLN A 29 11.27 3.63 1.74
N GLN A 30 11.60 4.14 0.54
CA GLN A 30 10.79 5.14 -0.14
C GLN A 30 9.42 4.58 -0.54
N LYS A 31 9.37 3.36 -1.09
CA LYS A 31 8.11 2.67 -1.38
C LYS A 31 7.29 2.44 -0.11
N LEU A 32 7.92 1.97 0.97
CA LEU A 32 7.23 1.74 2.24
C LEU A 32 6.62 3.04 2.80
N ALA A 33 7.35 4.15 2.73
CA ALA A 33 6.84 5.46 3.15
C ALA A 33 5.65 5.91 2.28
N LEU A 34 5.71 5.69 0.96
CA LEU A 34 4.60 5.95 0.06
C LEU A 34 3.34 5.16 0.46
N TYR A 35 3.49 3.87 0.76
CA TYR A 35 2.37 3.06 1.25
C TYR A 35 1.84 3.55 2.59
N ALA A 36 2.70 3.94 3.52
CA ALA A 36 2.28 4.51 4.80
C ALA A 36 1.46 5.80 4.60
N ILE A 37 1.85 6.67 3.66
CA ILE A 37 1.09 7.87 3.29
C ILE A 37 -0.29 7.49 2.76
N LYS A 38 -0.39 6.52 1.83
CA LYS A 38 -1.67 6.08 1.26
C LYS A 38 -2.61 5.44 2.29
N LEU A 39 -2.06 4.64 3.19
CA LEU A 39 -2.84 4.06 4.29
C LEU A 39 -3.29 5.13 5.29
N THR A 40 -2.48 6.17 5.52
CA THR A 40 -2.85 7.33 6.35
C THR A 40 -3.92 8.19 5.68
N GLU A 41 -3.83 8.41 4.37
CA GLU A 41 -4.86 9.07 3.57
C GLU A 41 -6.21 8.36 3.71
N ALA A 42 -6.23 7.02 3.57
CA ALA A 42 -7.46 6.24 3.78
C ALA A 42 -8.02 6.39 5.20
N ALA A 43 -7.15 6.43 6.22
CA ALA A 43 -7.55 6.65 7.61
C ALA A 43 -8.15 8.04 7.83
N TYR A 44 -7.55 9.04 7.21
CA TYR A 44 -8.04 10.41 7.26
C TYR A 44 -9.42 10.51 6.60
N ILE A 45 -9.61 9.90 5.43
CA ILE A 45 -10.91 9.85 4.74
C ILE A 45 -11.96 9.18 5.62
N HIS A 46 -11.62 8.04 6.25
CA HIS A 46 -12.51 7.37 7.18
C HIS A 46 -12.95 8.29 8.32
N HIS A 47 -12.00 8.96 8.98
CA HIS A 47 -12.27 9.88 10.07
C HIS A 47 -13.08 11.11 9.62
N ALA A 48 -12.79 11.66 8.44
CA ALA A 48 -13.44 12.86 7.95
C ALA A 48 -14.87 12.61 7.45
N LEU A 49 -15.17 11.41 6.95
CA LEU A 49 -16.45 11.07 6.32
C LEU A 49 -17.30 10.07 7.12
N ASP A 50 -16.78 9.53 8.22
CA ASP A 50 -17.39 8.45 9.02
C ASP A 50 -17.84 7.25 8.18
N ARG A 51 -17.06 6.92 7.14
CA ARG A 51 -17.33 5.82 6.21
C ARG A 51 -16.09 4.96 6.06
N ALA A 52 -16.24 3.65 6.22
CA ALA A 52 -15.12 2.72 6.00
C ALA A 52 -14.74 2.71 4.50
N PRO A 53 -13.46 2.97 4.16
CA PRO A 53 -13.01 2.89 2.78
C PRO A 53 -12.92 1.44 2.30
N ILE A 54 -12.91 1.25 0.98
CA ILE A 54 -12.46 0.00 0.37
C ILE A 54 -10.99 0.19 -0.02
N LEU A 55 -10.11 -0.67 0.50
CA LEU A 55 -8.69 -0.66 0.15
C LEU A 55 -8.45 -1.54 -1.08
N LEU A 56 -7.88 -0.95 -2.13
CA LEU A 56 -7.42 -1.65 -3.32
C LEU A 56 -5.91 -1.52 -3.42
N LEU A 57 -5.19 -2.63 -3.28
CA LEU A 57 -3.74 -2.68 -3.23
C LEU A 57 -3.23 -3.52 -4.38
N ASP A 58 -2.75 -2.87 -5.44
CA ASP A 58 -2.24 -3.52 -6.64
C ASP A 58 -0.71 -3.66 -6.59
N ASP A 59 -0.22 -4.89 -6.70
CA ASP A 59 1.20 -5.27 -6.75
C ASP A 59 2.09 -4.61 -5.67
N VAL A 60 1.51 -4.38 -4.48
CA VAL A 60 2.14 -3.56 -3.44
C VAL A 60 3.41 -4.17 -2.84
N PHE A 61 3.63 -5.47 -3.08
CA PHE A 61 4.81 -6.19 -2.59
C PHE A 61 5.98 -6.19 -3.58
N ALA A 62 5.81 -5.67 -4.79
CA ALA A 62 6.87 -5.65 -5.80
C ALA A 62 8.09 -4.81 -5.36
N ASP A 63 9.28 -5.37 -5.58
CA ASP A 63 10.59 -4.81 -5.23
C ASP A 63 10.77 -4.44 -3.75
N LEU A 64 10.04 -5.09 -2.85
CA LEU A 64 10.28 -5.00 -1.42
C LEU A 64 11.08 -6.21 -0.92
N ASP A 65 12.03 -5.96 -0.02
CA ASP A 65 12.67 -7.02 0.75
C ASP A 65 11.72 -7.61 1.81
N SER A 66 12.09 -8.75 2.39
CA SER A 66 11.27 -9.47 3.37
C SER A 66 10.93 -8.64 4.62
N THR A 67 11.82 -7.72 5.03
CA THR A 67 11.60 -6.86 6.20
C THR A 67 10.51 -5.83 5.88
N ASN A 68 10.62 -5.17 4.74
CA ASN A 68 9.65 -4.18 4.29
C ASN A 68 8.29 -4.81 3.96
N ILE A 69 8.27 -6.02 3.38
CA ILE A 69 7.03 -6.80 3.18
C ILE A 69 6.33 -7.02 4.53
N GLY A 70 7.04 -7.48 5.56
CA GLY A 70 6.44 -7.73 6.88
C GLY A 70 5.85 -6.49 7.53
N MET A 71 6.49 -5.33 7.37
CA MET A 71 5.97 -4.05 7.85
C MET A 71 4.68 -3.63 7.13
N LEU A 72 4.68 -3.76 5.80
CA LEU A 72 3.52 -3.44 4.98
C LEU A 72 2.35 -4.39 5.26
N GLU A 73 2.60 -5.70 5.31
CA GLU A 73 1.61 -6.71 5.66
C GLU A 73 0.95 -6.38 7.00
N SER A 74 1.74 -6.13 8.04
CA SER A 74 1.22 -5.81 9.37
C SER A 74 0.25 -4.63 9.35
N SER A 75 0.62 -3.57 8.61
CA SER A 75 -0.20 -2.37 8.44
C SER A 75 -1.50 -2.64 7.66
N ILE A 76 -1.44 -3.48 6.64
CA ILE A 76 -2.61 -3.88 5.85
C ILE A 76 -3.57 -4.70 6.71
N ILE A 77 -3.07 -5.69 7.46
CA ILE A 77 -3.95 -6.56 8.25
C ILE A 77 -4.64 -5.79 9.37
N GLU A 78 -3.92 -4.90 10.05
CA GLU A 78 -4.52 -4.05 11.09
C GLU A 78 -5.75 -3.31 10.56
N ARG A 79 -5.64 -2.72 9.37
CA ARG A 79 -6.74 -1.96 8.74
C ARG A 79 -7.83 -2.86 8.18
N SER A 80 -7.48 -4.05 7.70
CA SER A 80 -8.43 -5.00 7.10
C SER A 80 -9.41 -5.61 8.12
N ARG A 81 -9.14 -5.43 9.42
CA ARG A 81 -10.12 -5.78 10.48
C ARG A 81 -11.30 -4.83 10.54
N GLN A 82 -11.13 -3.61 10.02
CA GLN A 82 -12.15 -2.57 10.04
C GLN A 82 -12.70 -2.27 8.64
N TRP A 83 -11.88 -2.48 7.62
CA TRP A 83 -12.17 -2.07 6.24
C TRP A 83 -12.07 -3.24 5.28
N GLN A 84 -12.88 -3.22 4.22
CA GLN A 84 -12.79 -4.23 3.16
C GLN A 84 -11.52 -3.99 2.33
N THR A 85 -10.70 -5.03 2.16
CA THR A 85 -9.40 -4.92 1.50
C THR A 85 -9.25 -5.97 0.40
N PHE A 86 -8.82 -5.53 -0.78
CA PHE A 86 -8.42 -6.37 -1.90
C PHE A 86 -6.93 -6.15 -2.18
N VAL A 87 -6.19 -7.24 -2.35
CA VAL A 87 -4.75 -7.21 -2.62
C VAL A 87 -4.43 -8.11 -3.80
N SER A 88 -3.75 -7.58 -4.81
CA SER A 88 -3.11 -8.38 -5.86
C SER A 88 -1.64 -8.61 -5.50
N ALA A 89 -1.15 -9.82 -5.75
CA ALA A 89 0.25 -10.16 -5.50
C ALA A 89 0.69 -11.31 -6.43
N PRO A 90 1.92 -11.28 -6.96
CA PRO A 90 2.43 -12.28 -7.90
C PRO A 90 2.62 -13.66 -7.25
N SER A 91 2.86 -13.67 -5.94
CA SER A 91 2.69 -14.87 -5.13
C SER A 91 1.87 -14.50 -3.93
N ALA A 92 1.11 -15.47 -3.43
CA ALA A 92 0.37 -15.28 -2.22
C ALA A 92 1.32 -15.20 -1.04
N ALA A 93 1.76 -13.98 -0.75
CA ALA A 93 2.61 -13.62 0.37
C ALA A 93 2.03 -14.13 1.71
N SER A 94 2.73 -13.88 2.82
CA SER A 94 2.39 -14.41 4.15
C SER A 94 0.97 -14.08 4.62
N LEU A 95 0.29 -13.12 3.98
CA LEU A 95 -1.16 -12.89 4.10
C LEU A 95 -2.00 -14.17 4.00
N ARG A 96 -1.60 -15.16 3.18
CA ARG A 96 -2.30 -16.45 3.05
C ARG A 96 -2.43 -17.23 4.36
N ARG A 97 -1.51 -17.05 5.30
CA ARG A 97 -1.52 -17.78 6.59
C ARG A 97 -2.44 -17.14 7.62
N ARG A 98 -3.11 -16.03 7.30
CA ARG A 98 -3.94 -15.28 8.24
C ARG A 98 -5.41 -15.47 7.89
N LEU A 99 -6.21 -15.79 8.90
CA LEU A 99 -7.60 -16.24 8.81
C LEU A 99 -8.56 -15.20 8.19
N ASP A 100 -8.12 -13.96 8.02
CA ASP A 100 -8.95 -12.84 7.56
C ASP A 100 -8.91 -12.63 6.04
N PHE A 101 -8.04 -13.33 5.30
CA PHE A 101 -7.92 -13.18 3.85
C PHE A 101 -8.28 -14.46 3.11
N GLN A 102 -9.28 -14.37 2.22
CA GLN A 102 -9.56 -15.41 1.25
C GLN A 102 -8.64 -15.25 0.04
N HIS A 103 -7.81 -16.26 -0.22
CA HIS A 103 -6.96 -16.26 -1.40
C HIS A 103 -7.71 -16.76 -2.64
N ILE A 104 -7.77 -15.93 -3.68
CA ILE A 104 -8.37 -16.25 -4.98
C ILE A 104 -7.24 -16.35 -6.01
N PRO A 105 -6.93 -17.55 -6.55
CA PRO A 105 -5.97 -17.66 -7.64
C PRO A 105 -6.52 -16.97 -8.90
N LEU A 106 -5.74 -16.07 -9.47
CA LEU A 106 -6.07 -15.42 -10.74
C LEU A 106 -5.32 -16.16 -11.87
N GLY A 107 -6.06 -16.86 -12.73
CA GLY A 107 -5.54 -17.68 -13.83
C GLY A 107 -6.26 -19.03 -13.95
N LYS A 108 -6.12 -19.73 -15.08
CA LYS A 108 -6.69 -21.08 -15.22
C LYS A 108 -6.00 -22.01 -14.23
N SER A 109 -6.75 -22.58 -13.29
CA SER A 109 -6.35 -23.83 -12.63
C SER A 109 -5.97 -24.82 -13.72
N ALA A 110 -4.86 -25.52 -13.58
CA ALA A 110 -4.45 -26.57 -14.52
C ALA A 110 -5.54 -27.65 -14.74
N GLU A 111 -6.55 -27.71 -13.86
CA GLU A 111 -7.75 -28.52 -13.97
C GLU A 111 -8.75 -28.05 -15.05
N SER A 112 -8.70 -26.77 -15.47
CA SER A 112 -9.60 -26.18 -16.48
C SER A 112 -9.13 -26.39 -17.93
N LEU A 113 -8.04 -27.13 -18.13
CA LEU A 113 -7.46 -27.48 -19.45
C LEU A 113 -7.64 -28.96 -19.80
N ARG A 114 -8.39 -29.73 -19.00
CA ARG A 114 -8.68 -31.15 -19.22
C ARG A 114 -10.19 -31.46 -19.33
N ALA A 115 -10.99 -30.51 -19.78
CA ALA A 115 -12.38 -30.72 -20.17
C ALA A 115 -12.54 -30.44 -21.67
#